data_AF-A0A355PJ87-F1
#
_entry.id   AF-A0A355PJ87-F1
#
_cell.length_a   1.000
_cell.length_b   1.000
_cell.length_c   1.000
_cell.angle_alpha   90.00
_cell.angle_beta   90.00
_cell.angle_gamma   90.00
#
_symmetry.space_group_name_H-M   'P 1'
#
loop_
_entity.id
_entity.type
_entity.pdbx_description
1 polymer ?
#
loop_
_entity_poly.entity_id
_entity_poly.type
_entity_poly.pdbx_seq_one_letter_code
_entity_poly.pdbx_strand_id
1 'polypeptide(L)'
;MKKRTNDEIRQSLGLINGQQRVSSHTSHNCRWLNAKGESIGHGDLTLKDFSNISTRIGCWEIFIVVDDVSGIENSDKVEFLASRAKFIIIRGRCYSIISGVFSGIYACSELDTMLTFEIIDKEKAKEIISQFNCF
;
A
#
# COMPACT_ATOMS: atom_id res chain seq x y z
N MET A 1 0.11 23.07 -7.19
CA MET A 1 0.83 22.21 -6.22
C MET A 1 1.67 21.23 -7.03
N LYS A 2 3.00 21.16 -6.85
CA LYS A 2 3.86 20.28 -7.65
C LYS A 2 3.65 18.82 -7.23
N LYS A 3 3.41 17.92 -8.18
CA LYS A 3 3.30 16.48 -7.91
C LYS A 3 4.68 15.90 -7.63
N ARG A 4 4.81 15.09 -6.57
CA ARG A 4 6.06 14.39 -6.26
C ARG A 4 6.29 13.25 -7.23
N THR A 5 7.55 13.00 -7.58
CA THR A 5 7.93 11.79 -8.31
C THR A 5 7.82 10.57 -7.38
N ASN A 6 7.77 9.37 -7.96
CA ASN A 6 7.73 8.14 -7.16
C ASN A 6 8.97 7.98 -6.26
N ASP A 7 10.14 8.45 -6.71
CA ASP A 7 11.36 8.47 -5.89
C ASP A 7 11.28 9.48 -4.74
N GLU A 8 10.74 10.68 -4.98
CA GLU A 8 10.51 11.67 -3.93
C GLU A 8 9.50 11.17 -2.88
N ILE A 9 8.45 10.45 -3.31
CA ILE A 9 7.52 9.78 -2.42
C ILE A 9 8.28 8.75 -1.57
N ARG A 10 8.96 7.80 -2.22
CA ARG A 10 9.71 6.74 -1.52
C ARG A 10 10.69 7.28 -0.49
N GLN A 11 11.51 8.26 -0.88
CA GLN A 11 12.49 8.89 0.01
C GLN A 11 11.82 9.60 1.19
N SER A 12 10.72 10.31 0.96
CA SER A 12 9.99 10.98 2.05
C SER A 12 9.37 10.02 3.06
N LEU A 13 9.04 8.80 2.62
CA LEU A 13 8.53 7.73 3.45
C LEU A 13 9.65 7.00 4.22
N GLY A 14 10.92 7.27 3.90
CA GLY A 14 12.08 6.61 4.50
C GLY A 14 12.25 5.15 4.06
N LEU A 15 11.69 4.80 2.90
CA LEU A 15 11.72 3.44 2.37
C LEU A 15 12.93 3.24 1.44
N ILE A 16 13.57 2.07 1.56
CA ILE A 16 14.70 1.67 0.73
C ILE A 16 14.21 0.60 -0.26
N ASN A 17 14.58 0.74 -1.53
CA ASN A 17 14.20 -0.26 -2.52
C ASN A 17 14.97 -1.57 -2.27
N GLY A 18 14.25 -2.69 -2.25
CA GLY A 18 14.80 -3.99 -1.86
C GLY A 18 15.04 -4.13 -0.36
N GLN A 19 14.44 -3.28 0.50
CA GLN A 19 14.63 -3.40 1.94
C GLN A 19 14.18 -4.78 2.45
N GLN A 20 14.99 -5.38 3.30
CA GLN A 20 14.66 -6.63 4.01
C GLN A 20 14.41 -6.31 5.48
N ARG A 21 13.39 -6.91 6.07
CA ARG A 21 13.02 -6.73 7.47
C ARG A 21 12.92 -8.09 8.13
N VAL A 22 13.47 -8.18 9.35
CA VAL A 22 13.34 -9.37 10.20
C VAL A 22 12.33 -9.04 11.29
N SER A 23 11.05 -9.27 11.01
CA SER A 23 9.96 -9.11 11.98
C SER A 23 8.81 -10.08 11.66
N SER A 24 8.14 -10.59 12.70
CA SER A 24 7.00 -11.50 12.59
C SER A 24 5.77 -10.87 11.93
N HIS A 25 5.69 -9.55 11.87
CA HIS A 25 4.55 -8.82 11.30
C HIS A 25 4.99 -8.03 10.06
N THR A 26 5.55 -8.76 9.09
CA THR A 26 6.11 -8.19 7.86
C THR A 26 5.37 -8.70 6.63
N SER A 27 5.02 -7.80 5.73
CA SER A 27 4.65 -8.15 4.36
C SER A 27 5.93 -8.29 3.54
N HIS A 28 6.27 -9.51 3.14
CA HIS A 28 7.56 -9.83 2.54
C HIS A 28 7.60 -9.61 1.03
N ASN A 29 8.69 -9.02 0.54
CA ASN A 29 9.01 -8.77 -0.87
C ASN A 29 7.82 -8.21 -1.68
N CYS A 30 7.06 -7.28 -1.10
CA CYS A 30 5.92 -6.70 -1.80
C CYS A 30 6.38 -5.64 -2.80
N ARG A 31 5.61 -5.45 -3.87
CA ARG A 31 5.77 -4.28 -4.74
C ARG A 31 4.90 -3.14 -4.24
N TRP A 32 5.40 -1.93 -4.36
CA TRP A 32 4.74 -0.70 -3.91
C TRP A 32 4.41 0.14 -5.13
N LEU A 33 3.13 0.43 -5.32
CA LEU A 33 2.63 1.08 -6.53
C LEU A 33 1.84 2.34 -6.19
N ASN A 34 1.79 3.29 -7.13
CA ASN A 34 0.90 4.44 -7.07
C ASN A 34 -0.46 4.14 -7.75
N ALA A 35 -1.37 5.12 -7.79
CA ALA A 35 -2.70 4.99 -8.42
C ALA A 35 -2.66 4.57 -9.91
N LYS A 36 -1.55 4.89 -10.59
CA LYS A 36 -1.33 4.59 -12.01
C LYS A 36 -0.65 3.23 -12.23
N GLY A 37 -0.44 2.47 -11.18
CA GLY A 37 0.29 1.19 -11.21
C GLY A 37 1.79 1.35 -11.47
N GLU A 38 2.33 2.56 -11.33
CA GLU A 38 3.75 2.81 -11.52
C GLU A 38 4.50 2.44 -10.24
N SER A 39 5.69 1.86 -10.40
CA SER A 39 6.51 1.42 -9.27
C SER A 39 7.00 2.59 -8.45
N ILE A 40 6.73 2.55 -7.14
CA ILE A 40 7.38 3.33 -6.10
C ILE A 40 8.64 2.61 -5.62
N GLY A 41 8.58 1.28 -5.52
CA GLY A 41 9.68 0.42 -5.12
C GLY A 41 9.20 -1.00 -4.80
N HIS A 42 10.06 -1.78 -4.15
CA HIS A 42 9.71 -3.08 -3.58
C HIS A 42 10.49 -3.35 -2.30
N GLY A 43 10.03 -4.32 -1.53
CA GLY A 43 10.70 -4.80 -0.32
C GLY A 43 9.72 -5.13 0.80
N ASP A 44 10.29 -5.41 1.95
CA ASP A 44 9.56 -5.80 3.15
C ASP A 44 8.95 -4.59 3.88
N LEU A 45 7.69 -4.71 4.31
CA LEU A 45 7.01 -3.69 5.10
C LEU A 45 6.55 -4.23 6.45
N THR A 46 7.00 -3.60 7.54
CA THR A 46 6.51 -3.86 8.89
C THR A 46 5.28 -3.00 9.21
N LEU A 47 4.49 -3.36 10.22
CA LEU A 47 3.36 -2.54 10.70
C LEU A 47 3.76 -1.09 11.03
N LYS A 48 4.98 -0.87 11.53
CA LYS A 48 5.52 0.48 11.78
C LYS A 48 5.69 1.26 10.48
N ASP A 49 6.10 0.60 9.39
CA ASP A 49 6.19 1.22 8.07
C ASP A 49 4.79 1.64 7.59
N PHE A 50 3.74 0.82 7.76
CA PHE A 50 2.36 1.21 7.40
C PHE A 50 1.91 2.48 8.14
N SER A 51 2.17 2.55 9.45
CA SER A 51 1.86 3.73 10.26
C SER A 51 2.61 4.97 9.76
N ASN A 52 3.92 4.85 9.54
CA ASN A 52 4.74 5.93 8.97
C ASN A 52 4.27 6.38 7.58
N ILE A 53 3.85 5.45 6.71
CA ILE A 53 3.35 5.77 5.38
C ILE A 53 2.05 6.57 5.49
N SER A 54 1.09 6.09 6.28
CA SER A 54 -0.22 6.75 6.44
C SER A 54 -0.11 8.18 6.96
N THR A 55 0.91 8.49 7.76
CA THR A 55 1.11 9.84 8.33
C THR A 55 1.88 10.79 7.42
N ARG A 56 2.71 10.27 6.50
CA ARG A 56 3.63 11.08 5.67
C ARG A 56 3.26 11.12 4.19
N ILE A 57 2.36 10.25 3.74
CA ILE A 57 1.83 10.27 2.37
C ILE A 57 1.00 11.54 2.13
N GLY A 58 1.09 12.08 0.91
CA GLY A 58 0.38 13.30 0.52
C GLY A 58 -1.14 13.11 0.45
N CYS A 59 -1.91 14.20 0.53
CA CYS A 59 -3.38 14.16 0.49
C CYS A 59 -3.96 13.60 -0.82
N TRP A 60 -3.16 13.57 -1.89
CA TRP A 60 -3.54 13.10 -3.23
C TRP A 60 -2.64 11.96 -3.71
N GLU A 61 -1.99 11.28 -2.77
CA GLU A 61 -1.14 10.13 -3.04
C GLU A 61 -1.74 8.88 -2.40
N ILE A 62 -1.56 7.77 -3.09
CA ILE A 62 -1.96 6.44 -2.66
C ILE A 62 -0.76 5.53 -2.75
N PHE A 63 -0.61 4.66 -1.76
CA PHE A 63 0.45 3.67 -1.70
C PHE A 63 -0.20 2.29 -1.63
N ILE A 64 -0.02 1.53 -2.71
CA ILE A 64 -0.67 0.25 -2.92
C ILE A 64 0.37 -0.84 -2.77
N VAL A 65 0.10 -1.80 -1.88
CA VAL A 65 0.97 -2.95 -1.63
C VAL A 65 0.37 -4.15 -2.33
N VAL A 66 1.11 -4.71 -3.28
CA VAL A 66 0.76 -5.95 -3.99
C VAL A 66 1.80 -7.01 -3.70
N ASP A 67 1.40 -8.28 -3.72
CA ASP A 67 2.37 -9.38 -3.77
C ASP A 67 3.23 -9.27 -5.03
N ASP A 68 4.43 -9.86 -4.98
CA ASP A 68 5.30 -9.93 -6.15
C ASP A 68 4.64 -10.80 -7.23
N VAL A 69 3.94 -10.15 -8.16
CA VAL A 69 3.32 -10.81 -9.31
C VAL A 69 3.67 -10.07 -10.59
N SER A 70 4.04 -10.84 -11.60
CA SER A 70 4.21 -10.38 -12.98
C SER A 70 2.86 -9.98 -13.62
N GLY A 71 2.89 -9.13 -14.65
CA GLY A 71 1.73 -8.91 -15.54
C GLY A 71 1.00 -7.56 -15.44
N ILE A 72 1.63 -6.50 -14.95
CA ILE A 72 1.02 -5.15 -14.86
C ILE A 72 0.70 -4.53 -16.24
N GLU A 73 1.38 -4.99 -17.30
CA GLU A 73 1.54 -4.20 -18.53
C GLU A 73 0.31 -4.09 -19.44
N ASN A 74 -0.75 -4.90 -19.27
CA ASN A 74 -1.84 -4.99 -20.27
C ASN A 74 -3.28 -5.06 -19.70
N SER A 75 -3.54 -4.53 -18.50
CA SER A 75 -4.88 -4.58 -17.88
C SER A 75 -5.40 -3.18 -17.53
N ASP A 76 -6.73 -3.05 -17.37
CA ASP A 76 -7.30 -1.88 -16.69
C ASP A 76 -6.62 -1.75 -15.34
N LYS A 77 -5.85 -0.67 -15.19
CA LYS A 77 -4.96 -0.47 -14.05
C LYS A 77 -5.72 -0.47 -12.73
N VAL A 78 -6.94 0.08 -12.69
CA VAL A 78 -7.73 0.13 -11.45
C VAL A 78 -8.22 -1.27 -11.09
N GLU A 79 -8.79 -1.98 -12.06
CA GLU A 79 -9.30 -3.35 -11.87
C GLU A 79 -8.17 -4.28 -11.40
N PHE A 80 -7.01 -4.18 -12.05
CA PHE A 80 -5.83 -4.96 -11.72
C PHE A 80 -5.33 -4.64 -10.31
N LEU A 81 -5.11 -3.35 -10.00
CA LEU A 81 -4.62 -2.93 -8.69
C LEU A 81 -5.56 -3.38 -7.58
N ALA A 82 -6.87 -3.17 -7.73
CA ALA A 82 -7.87 -3.61 -6.75
C ALA A 82 -7.89 -5.14 -6.58
N SER A 83 -7.68 -5.90 -7.67
CA SER A 83 -7.66 -7.37 -7.60
C SER A 83 -6.40 -7.95 -6.96
N ARG A 84 -5.28 -7.22 -6.97
CA ARG A 84 -3.97 -7.70 -6.52
C ARG A 84 -3.48 -7.06 -5.23
N ALA A 85 -4.07 -5.93 -4.85
CA ALA A 85 -3.67 -5.23 -3.65
C ALA A 85 -4.01 -6.08 -2.42
N LYS A 86 -3.01 -6.21 -1.54
CA LYS A 86 -3.19 -6.68 -0.17
C LYS A 86 -3.54 -5.54 0.75
N PHE A 87 -2.90 -4.40 0.52
CA PHE A 87 -3.10 -3.20 1.31
C PHE A 87 -3.17 -1.97 0.43
N ILE A 88 -3.99 -1.02 0.87
CA ILE A 88 -4.04 0.34 0.34
C ILE A 88 -3.78 1.27 1.50
N ILE A 89 -2.86 2.21 1.33
CA ILE A 89 -2.54 3.22 2.33
C ILE A 89 -2.78 4.59 1.71
N ILE A 90 -3.59 5.38 2.38
CA ILE A 90 -3.81 6.80 2.08
C ILE A 90 -3.55 7.60 3.35
N ARG A 91 -3.61 8.92 3.24
CA ARG A 91 -3.37 9.78 4.39
C ARG A 91 -4.32 9.45 5.54
N GLY A 92 -3.74 9.05 6.67
CA GLY A 92 -4.43 8.72 7.91
C GLY A 92 -5.22 7.40 7.90
N ARG A 93 -5.15 6.59 6.83
CA ARG A 93 -5.90 5.33 6.74
C ARG A 93 -5.10 4.21 6.07
N CYS A 94 -5.24 3.01 6.62
CA CYS A 94 -4.73 1.78 6.05
C CYS A 94 -5.90 0.82 5.84
N TYR A 95 -5.99 0.25 4.64
CA TYR A 95 -6.99 -0.73 4.28
C TYR A 95 -6.30 -2.07 4.03
N SER A 96 -6.92 -3.15 4.49
CA SER A 96 -6.57 -4.52 4.11
C SER A 96 -7.69 -5.08 3.23
N ILE A 97 -7.31 -5.69 2.12
CA ILE A 97 -8.30 -6.19 1.14
C ILE A 97 -8.54 -7.66 1.42
N ILE A 98 -9.81 -8.04 1.53
CA ILE A 98 -10.21 -9.44 1.66
C ILE A 98 -9.92 -10.13 0.33
N SER A 99 -8.74 -10.73 0.21
CA SER A 99 -8.53 -11.85 -0.71
C SER A 99 -9.00 -13.12 0.01
N GLY A 100 -9.64 -14.05 -0.69
CA GLY A 100 -10.35 -15.21 -0.11
C GLY A 100 -9.54 -16.21 0.74
N VAL A 101 -8.35 -15.84 1.21
CA VAL A 101 -7.57 -16.54 2.23
C VAL A 101 -7.25 -15.54 3.34
N PHE A 102 -8.12 -15.52 4.36
CA PHE A 102 -7.86 -14.82 5.62
C PHE A 102 -6.57 -15.37 6.23
N SER A 103 -5.52 -14.56 6.36
CA SER A 103 -4.46 -14.80 7.34
C SER A 103 -4.15 -13.52 8.10
N GLY A 104 -4.64 -13.48 9.34
CA GLY A 104 -4.25 -12.50 10.34
C GLY A 104 -4.91 -11.14 10.19
N ILE A 105 -6.01 -10.94 10.91
CA ILE A 105 -6.35 -9.60 11.41
C ILE A 105 -5.16 -9.16 12.25
N TYR A 106 -4.33 -8.25 11.74
CA TYR A 106 -3.31 -7.57 12.53
C TYR A 106 -4.00 -6.55 13.45
N ALA A 107 -4.73 -7.05 14.46
CA ALA A 107 -5.05 -6.24 15.62
C ALA A 107 -3.76 -6.15 16.44
N CYS A 108 -2.86 -5.25 16.04
CA CYS A 108 -1.59 -5.08 16.73
C CYS A 108 -1.86 -4.32 18.03
N SER A 109 -2.03 -5.06 19.12
CA SER A 109 -2.26 -4.51 20.47
C SER A 109 -0.96 -4.13 21.21
N GLU A 110 0.19 -4.03 20.53
CA GLU A 110 1.49 -3.81 21.19
C GLU A 110 2.31 -2.62 20.67
N LEU A 111 1.68 -1.62 20.05
CA LEU A 111 2.33 -0.33 19.82
C LEU A 111 1.35 0.78 20.18
N ASP A 112 1.82 1.80 20.90
CA ASP A 112 1.15 3.07 21.26
C ASP A 112 0.59 3.89 20.07
N THR A 113 0.52 3.28 18.89
CA THR A 113 -0.11 3.80 17.69
C THR A 113 -1.20 2.82 17.28
N MET A 114 -2.46 3.15 17.58
CA MET A 114 -3.64 2.43 17.09
C MET A 114 -3.75 2.53 15.57
N LEU A 115 -2.88 1.81 14.84
CA LEU A 115 -3.03 1.64 13.41
C LEU A 115 -4.15 0.64 13.17
N THR A 116 -5.37 1.13 12.99
CA THR A 116 -6.52 0.30 12.64
C THR A 116 -6.52 0.07 11.14
N PHE A 117 -6.46 -1.19 10.73
CA PHE A 117 -6.74 -1.58 9.35
C PHE A 117 -8.25 -1.70 9.17
N GLU A 118 -8.79 -0.94 8.22
CA GLU A 118 -10.15 -1.16 7.76
C GLU A 118 -10.13 -2.30 6.74
N ILE A 119 -10.91 -3.34 7.01
CA ILE A 119 -11.02 -4.49 6.10
C ILE A 119 -12.07 -4.14 5.03
N ILE A 120 -11.68 -4.20 3.76
CA ILE A 120 -12.54 -3.83 2.63
C ILE A 120 -12.56 -4.94 1.57
N ASP A 121 -13.60 -4.96 0.76
CA ASP A 121 -13.67 -5.83 -0.42
C ASP A 121 -13.00 -5.18 -1.66
N LYS A 122 -12.97 -5.95 -2.75
CA LYS A 122 -12.39 -5.52 -4.02
C LYS A 122 -13.11 -4.32 -4.63
N GLU A 123 -14.43 -4.24 -4.53
CA GLU A 123 -15.20 -3.14 -5.12
C GLU A 123 -14.90 -1.82 -4.39
N LYS A 124 -14.80 -1.87 -3.06
CA LYS A 124 -14.39 -0.72 -2.28
C LYS A 124 -12.94 -0.30 -2.58
N ALA A 125 -12.05 -1.25 -2.81
CA ALA A 125 -10.68 -0.97 -3.24
C ALA A 125 -10.65 -0.22 -4.59
N LYS A 126 -11.48 -0.61 -5.56
CA LYS A 126 -11.61 0.10 -6.85
C LYS A 126 -12.09 1.52 -6.67
N GLU A 127 -13.12 1.74 -5.83
CA GLU A 127 -13.63 3.08 -5.54
C GLU A 127 -12.51 3.99 -5.01
N ILE A 128 -11.74 3.49 -4.03
CA ILE A 128 -10.63 4.25 -3.44
C ILE A 128 -9.58 4.56 -4.51
N ILE A 129 -9.08 3.55 -5.23
CA ILE A 129 -8.02 3.75 -6.23
C ILE A 129 -8.46 4.73 -7.32
N SER A 130 -9.72 4.66 -7.76
CA SER A 130 -10.28 5.53 -8.79
C SER A 130 -10.23 7.01 -8.41
N GLN A 131 -10.45 7.34 -7.13
CA GLN A 131 -10.38 8.73 -6.63
C GLN A 131 -8.99 9.35 -6.79
N PHE A 132 -7.93 8.54 -6.76
CA PHE A 132 -6.54 8.99 -6.88
C PHE A 132 -6.00 8.91 -8.32
N ASN A 133 -6.72 8.24 -9.23
CA ASN A 133 -6.32 8.14 -10.63
C ASN A 133 -6.72 9.38 -11.46
N CYS A 134 -7.58 10.23 -10.91
CA CYS A 134 -8.03 11.48 -11.54
C CYS A 134 -7.08 12.68 -11.35
N PHE A 135 -5.99 12.51 -10.58
CA PHE A 135 -5.00 13.56 -10.24
C PHE A 135 -3.59 13.15 -10.68
#